data_AF-A0A7K1TSK6-F1
#
_entry.id   AF-A0A7K1TSK6-F1
#
_cell.length_a   1.000
_cell.length_b   1.000
_cell.length_c   1.000
_cell.angle_alpha   90.00
_cell.angle_beta   90.00
_cell.angle_gamma   90.00
#
_symmetry.space_group_name_H-M   'P 1'
#
loop_
_entity.id
_entity.type
_entity.pdbx_description
1 polymer ?
#
loop_
_entity_poly.entity_id
_entity_poly.type
_entity_poly.pdbx_seq_one_letter_code
_entity_poly.pdbx_strand_id
1 'polypeptide(L)'
;MPDGERLRELQRRAYGPGGGLSAAEAEELAQLQAVGRMPVAEPPVGEVVEPSVVEPSVALTVASPAPVSLVAGVEAETPASVETGTDDAPGAPASVETGTDEAGQTHPGPETESSPSTDPERGAQRRDEGRSAPRRRRILLAVAAAASALLVGLGAGWLLFGRDTGPAMDAKQRSAWTEFEASGKYDAGSIRMLGEQYGITAWYATQEDGSTECLMLTPSKQVSIGCLPTKREEQGQAYSVPLSTQVRFGDDKGTTVNGFVVRDVRGTPTVVMQKWESQASNWADMFSGDERDIAELIVDETGVPGDFLQIVGYDGDTPIWLTQNVETCLYAADLGGISQQSCSADTTEVTISLPNATYGLRDTNMGPRLTTTFSHDSLVTGEQAAE
;
A
#
# COMPACT_ATOMS: atom_id res chain seq x y z
N MET A 1 30.79 24.58 -10.80
CA MET A 1 30.91 23.11 -10.83
C MET A 1 30.37 22.61 -12.17
N PRO A 2 31.23 22.34 -13.15
CA PRO A 2 30.82 21.91 -14.49
C PRO A 2 30.10 20.54 -14.52
N ASP A 3 30.34 19.69 -13.53
CA ASP A 3 29.83 18.31 -13.51
C ASP A 3 28.31 18.20 -13.30
N GLY A 4 27.72 19.18 -12.59
CA GLY A 4 26.27 19.19 -12.30
C GLY A 4 25.39 19.56 -13.49
N GLU A 5 25.89 20.34 -14.44
CA GLU A 5 25.16 20.68 -15.67
C GLU A 5 25.19 19.51 -16.66
N ARG A 6 26.35 18.85 -16.77
CA ARG A 6 26.52 17.66 -17.61
C ARG A 6 25.63 16.50 -17.16
N LEU A 7 25.53 16.26 -15.86
CA LEU A 7 24.63 15.26 -15.28
C LEU A 7 23.16 15.54 -15.65
N ARG A 8 22.70 16.81 -15.53
CA ARG A 8 21.33 17.21 -15.87
C ARG A 8 21.03 17.07 -17.37
N GLU A 9 22.01 17.29 -18.24
CA GLU A 9 21.87 17.08 -19.68
C GLU A 9 21.70 15.60 -20.02
N LEU A 10 22.58 14.74 -19.49
CA LEU A 10 22.53 13.29 -19.72
C LEU A 10 21.24 12.66 -19.17
N GLN A 11 20.77 13.08 -18.00
CA GLN A 11 19.49 12.63 -17.44
C GLN A 11 18.30 13.02 -18.32
N ARG A 12 18.29 14.25 -18.85
CA ARG A 12 17.22 14.70 -19.75
C ARG A 12 17.17 13.92 -21.05
N ARG A 13 18.33 13.51 -21.57
CA ARG A 13 18.42 12.65 -22.77
C ARG A 13 18.10 11.19 -22.49
N ALA A 14 18.45 10.66 -21.32
CA ALA A 14 18.13 9.31 -20.92
C ALA A 14 16.62 9.11 -20.72
N TYR A 15 15.96 10.07 -20.07
CA TYR A 15 14.57 9.95 -19.62
C TYR A 15 13.57 10.82 -20.41
N GLY A 16 14.05 11.54 -21.42
CA GLY A 16 13.20 12.37 -22.29
C GLY A 16 12.42 11.56 -23.33
N PRO A 17 11.40 12.16 -23.97
CA PRO A 17 10.66 11.51 -25.06
C PRO A 17 11.60 11.17 -26.23
N GLY A 18 11.69 9.88 -26.59
CA GLY A 18 12.66 9.37 -27.56
C GLY A 18 14.05 9.06 -26.98
N GLY A 19 14.14 8.92 -25.65
CA GLY A 19 15.38 8.74 -24.92
C GLY A 19 16.23 7.57 -25.41
N GLY A 20 17.50 7.89 -25.67
CA GLY A 20 18.54 6.95 -26.05
C GLY A 20 19.89 7.58 -25.75
N LEU A 21 20.61 7.00 -24.80
CA LEU A 21 22.02 7.29 -24.61
C LEU A 21 22.83 6.32 -25.48
N SER A 22 23.92 6.81 -26.06
CA SER A 22 24.96 5.90 -26.54
C SER A 22 25.59 5.17 -25.36
N ALA A 23 26.26 4.04 -25.61
CA ALA A 23 26.93 3.28 -24.56
C ALA A 23 27.94 4.13 -23.76
N ALA A 24 28.68 5.01 -24.45
CA ALA A 24 29.62 5.93 -23.81
C ALA A 24 28.93 6.95 -22.89
N GLU A 25 27.77 7.48 -23.30
CA GLU A 25 27.01 8.44 -22.50
C GLU A 25 26.32 7.78 -21.31
N ALA A 26 25.92 6.51 -21.44
CA ALA A 26 25.38 5.74 -20.32
C ALA A 26 26.47 5.48 -19.25
N GLU A 27 27.69 5.18 -19.67
CA GLU A 27 28.84 5.02 -18.78
C GLU A 27 29.24 6.35 -18.12
N GLU A 28 29.24 7.45 -18.87
CA GLU A 28 29.47 8.81 -18.35
C GLU A 28 28.42 9.19 -17.29
N LEU A 29 27.14 8.89 -17.55
CA LEU A 29 26.06 9.13 -16.58
C LEU A 29 26.28 8.32 -15.29
N ALA A 30 26.67 7.05 -15.39
CA ALA A 30 26.95 6.20 -14.24
C ALA A 30 28.12 6.73 -13.39
N GLN A 31 29.19 7.20 -14.03
CA GLN A 31 30.34 7.79 -13.33
C GLN A 31 29.95 9.07 -12.59
N LEU A 32 29.20 9.98 -13.24
CA LEU A 32 28.76 11.23 -12.61
C LEU A 32 27.81 10.98 -11.43
N GLN A 33 26.96 9.94 -11.50
CA GLN A 33 26.09 9.54 -10.39
C GLN A 33 26.87 8.91 -9.23
N ALA A 34 27.92 8.14 -9.52
CA ALA A 34 28.78 7.55 -8.49
C ALA A 34 29.54 8.63 -7.70
N VAL A 35 30.07 9.66 -8.38
CA VAL A 35 30.76 10.79 -7.75
C VAL A 35 29.82 11.56 -6.82
N GLY A 36 28.55 11.78 -7.23
CA GLY A 36 27.55 12.46 -6.39
C GLY A 36 27.07 11.64 -5.18
N ARG A 37 27.36 10.34 -5.14
CA ARG A 37 26.92 9.42 -4.05
C ARG A 37 28.02 9.15 -3.03
N MET A 38 29.23 9.68 -3.20
CA MET A 38 30.25 9.53 -2.15
C MET A 38 29.79 10.28 -0.90
N PRO A 39 29.81 9.63 0.29
CA PRO A 39 29.45 10.28 1.54
C PRO A 39 30.37 11.48 1.72
N VAL A 40 29.75 12.65 1.89
CA VAL A 40 30.46 13.87 2.29
C VAL A 40 31.14 13.52 3.61
N ALA A 41 32.47 13.37 3.58
CA ALA A 41 33.26 13.12 4.77
C ALA A 41 32.94 14.22 5.78
N GLU A 42 32.36 13.80 6.90
CA GLU A 42 31.93 14.65 8.00
C GLU A 42 33.12 15.52 8.43
N PRO A 43 33.01 16.87 8.38
CA PRO A 43 34.09 17.71 8.86
C PRO A 43 34.30 17.42 10.35
N PRO A 44 35.56 17.39 10.85
CA PRO A 44 35.82 17.13 12.26
C PRO A 44 35.10 18.17 13.11
N VAL A 45 34.24 17.68 14.01
CA VAL A 45 33.49 18.48 14.97
C VAL A 45 34.48 19.28 15.82
N GLY A 46 34.58 20.57 15.52
CA GLY A 46 35.28 21.55 16.34
C GLY A 46 34.50 21.81 17.61
N GLU A 47 35.18 21.60 18.73
CA GLU A 47 34.90 22.03 20.10
C GLU A 47 33.91 23.21 20.21
N VAL A 48 32.69 22.92 20.64
CA VAL A 48 31.65 23.91 20.89
C VAL A 48 31.90 24.55 22.25
N VAL A 49 32.34 25.80 22.19
CA VAL A 49 32.40 26.74 23.32
C VAL A 49 30.99 27.04 23.83
N GLU A 50 30.76 26.82 25.13
CA GLU A 50 29.55 27.24 25.86
C GLU A 50 29.31 28.76 25.75
N PRO A 51 28.09 29.21 25.40
CA PRO A 51 27.64 30.55 25.71
C PRO A 51 26.59 30.55 26.83
N SER A 52 27.06 30.99 27.98
CA SER A 52 26.42 31.85 28.99
C SER A 52 24.94 32.24 28.82
N VAL A 53 24.16 31.78 29.81
CA VAL A 53 23.03 32.41 30.54
C VAL A 53 22.57 33.81 30.08
N VAL A 54 21.31 33.91 29.63
CA VAL A 54 20.42 35.07 29.85
C VAL A 54 18.95 34.61 29.94
N GLU A 55 18.32 34.79 31.10
CA GLU A 55 16.85 34.76 31.27
C GLU A 55 16.21 36.03 30.67
N PRO A 56 14.98 35.94 30.14
CA PRO A 56 13.94 36.77 30.75
C PRO A 56 12.57 36.11 30.87
N SER A 57 11.78 36.72 31.75
CA SER A 57 10.55 36.26 32.35
C SER A 57 9.28 36.74 31.61
N VAL A 58 8.23 35.93 31.74
CA VAL A 58 6.75 36.16 31.63
C VAL A 58 6.11 36.53 30.27
N ALA A 59 5.21 35.66 29.79
CA ALA A 59 3.78 35.97 29.55
C ALA A 59 2.95 34.70 29.18
N LEU A 60 1.78 34.56 29.81
CA LEU A 60 0.74 33.55 29.54
C LEU A 60 0.30 33.53 28.07
N THR A 61 0.00 32.34 27.50
CA THR A 61 -1.09 32.16 26.51
C THR A 61 -1.56 30.69 26.45
N VAL A 62 -2.85 30.52 26.78
CA VAL A 62 -3.91 29.60 26.31
C VAL A 62 -3.53 28.30 25.57
N ALA A 63 -4.07 27.21 26.12
CA ALA A 63 -4.02 25.84 25.61
C ALA A 63 -4.66 25.66 24.21
N SER A 64 -3.95 24.92 23.36
CA SER A 64 -4.48 24.28 22.14
C SER A 64 -3.81 22.90 22.01
N PRO A 65 -4.55 21.81 21.75
CA PRO A 65 -3.99 20.46 21.73
C PRO A 65 -3.12 20.23 20.48
N ALA A 66 -1.88 19.81 20.71
CA ALA A 66 -0.91 19.50 19.65
C ALA A 66 -1.17 18.12 19.02
N PRO A 67 -0.86 17.95 17.72
CA PRO A 67 -0.91 16.67 17.01
C PRO A 67 0.28 15.77 17.37
N VAL A 68 0.03 14.46 17.33
CA VAL A 68 0.99 13.39 17.58
C VAL A 68 2.13 13.46 16.53
N SER A 69 3.36 13.68 16.98
CA SER A 69 4.57 13.59 16.14
C SER A 69 5.03 12.14 16.05
N LEU A 70 5.04 11.61 14.82
CA LEU A 70 5.71 10.36 14.46
C LEU A 70 7.22 10.55 14.54
N VAL A 71 7.87 9.71 15.35
CA VAL A 71 9.32 9.64 15.48
C VAL A 71 9.92 9.00 14.23
N ALA A 72 10.89 9.68 13.65
CA ALA A 72 11.82 9.18 12.65
C ALA A 72 13.15 8.80 13.33
N GLY A 73 13.78 7.71 12.87
CA GLY A 73 15.02 7.12 13.35
C GLY A 73 14.77 5.63 13.60
N VAL A 74 15.52 4.66 13.04
CA VAL A 74 16.97 4.59 12.91
C VAL A 74 17.39 3.71 11.72
N GLU A 75 18.61 4.00 11.28
CA GLU A 75 19.53 3.35 10.35
C GLU A 75 19.29 1.91 9.91
N ALA A 76 19.44 1.73 8.59
CA ALA A 76 19.65 0.45 7.93
C ALA A 76 21.12 0.01 8.10
N GLU A 77 21.36 -1.01 8.91
CA GLU A 77 22.60 -1.78 8.84
C GLU A 77 22.59 -2.72 7.62
N THR A 78 23.72 -2.72 6.94
CA THR A 78 24.01 -3.53 5.74
C THR A 78 24.49 -4.92 6.18
N PRO A 79 23.89 -6.04 5.73
CA PRO A 79 24.54 -7.32 5.88
C PRO A 79 25.46 -7.62 4.71
N ALA A 80 26.64 -8.12 5.09
CA ALA A 80 27.76 -8.49 4.24
C ALA A 80 27.43 -9.61 3.24
N SER A 81 28.14 -9.57 2.11
CA SER A 81 28.26 -10.68 1.16
C SER A 81 28.82 -11.93 1.84
N VAL A 82 28.16 -13.06 1.64
CA VAL A 82 28.75 -14.39 1.83
C VAL A 82 28.74 -15.09 0.48
N GLU A 83 29.93 -15.25 -0.10
CA GLU A 83 30.21 -16.21 -1.16
C GLU A 83 30.24 -17.63 -0.59
N THR A 84 29.37 -18.50 -1.08
CA THR A 84 29.55 -19.95 -1.20
C THR A 84 28.63 -20.37 -2.36
N GLY A 85 29.01 -21.12 -3.39
CA GLY A 85 30.11 -22.04 -3.55
C GLY A 85 29.58 -23.46 -3.79
N THR A 86 29.07 -23.70 -5.01
CA THR A 86 29.09 -24.97 -5.78
C THR A 86 28.24 -26.18 -5.35
N ASP A 87 27.76 -26.88 -6.40
CA ASP A 87 27.18 -28.24 -6.49
C ASP A 87 25.73 -28.46 -6.03
N ASP A 88 24.79 -28.65 -6.97
CA ASP A 88 24.52 -30.00 -7.51
C ASP A 88 23.43 -29.95 -8.61
N ALA A 89 23.65 -30.71 -9.68
CA ALA A 89 22.68 -31.01 -10.73
C ALA A 89 22.29 -32.49 -10.57
N PRO A 90 21.05 -32.91 -10.88
CA PRO A 90 20.86 -33.48 -12.21
C PRO A 90 19.42 -33.42 -12.76
N GLY A 91 19.30 -33.62 -14.09
CA GLY A 91 18.27 -34.50 -14.63
C GLY A 91 17.24 -33.89 -15.57
N ALA A 92 17.61 -33.73 -16.84
CA ALA A 92 16.67 -33.83 -17.96
C ALA A 92 16.27 -35.30 -18.18
N PRO A 93 15.09 -35.57 -18.77
CA PRO A 93 15.15 -36.20 -20.09
C PRO A 93 14.10 -35.74 -21.12
N ALA A 94 14.54 -35.83 -22.40
CA ALA A 94 13.84 -36.21 -23.64
C ALA A 94 12.50 -35.53 -23.99
N SER A 95 12.40 -34.74 -25.07
CA SER A 95 12.32 -35.16 -26.49
C SER A 95 11.25 -36.21 -26.80
N VAL A 96 10.12 -35.75 -27.36
CA VAL A 96 9.27 -36.53 -28.29
C VAL A 96 8.82 -35.60 -29.43
N GLU A 97 9.33 -35.89 -30.62
CA GLU A 97 8.81 -35.47 -31.93
C GLU A 97 7.65 -36.37 -32.38
N THR A 98 7.08 -36.03 -33.56
CA THR A 98 6.08 -36.70 -34.43
C THR A 98 4.61 -36.39 -34.15
N GLY A 99 3.77 -36.02 -35.12
CA GLY A 99 3.84 -35.86 -36.59
C GLY A 99 2.42 -35.45 -37.03
N THR A 100 2.23 -34.46 -37.91
CA THR A 100 2.08 -34.57 -39.38
C THR A 100 0.76 -35.21 -39.85
N ASP A 101 0.23 -34.63 -40.94
CA ASP A 101 -0.96 -34.96 -41.76
C ASP A 101 -2.26 -34.25 -41.34
N GLU A 102 -3.03 -33.60 -42.22
CA GLU A 102 -3.10 -33.69 -43.68
C GLU A 102 -3.84 -32.46 -44.29
N ALA A 103 -3.43 -32.11 -45.51
CA ALA A 103 -4.14 -31.52 -46.65
C ALA A 103 -5.52 -30.83 -46.48
N GLY A 104 -5.85 -29.74 -47.16
CA GLY A 104 -5.24 -29.12 -48.32
C GLY A 104 -6.25 -28.28 -49.11
N GLN A 105 -5.75 -27.65 -50.17
CA GLN A 105 -6.45 -27.11 -51.36
C GLN A 105 -7.01 -25.68 -51.29
N THR A 106 -6.07 -24.77 -51.50
CA THR A 106 -6.12 -23.64 -52.44
C THR A 106 -6.81 -23.96 -53.78
N HIS A 107 -7.69 -23.08 -54.27
CA HIS A 107 -7.69 -22.70 -55.69
C HIS A 107 -8.25 -21.29 -55.98
N PRO A 108 -7.72 -20.57 -57.00
CA PRO A 108 -8.02 -19.16 -57.30
C PRO A 108 -8.79 -18.94 -58.63
N GLY A 109 -9.60 -17.86 -58.69
CA GLY A 109 -10.03 -17.09 -59.89
C GLY A 109 -10.68 -17.84 -61.08
N PRO A 110 -10.97 -17.18 -62.23
CA PRO A 110 -11.18 -15.75 -62.50
C PRO A 110 -12.51 -15.47 -63.28
N GLU A 111 -12.66 -14.21 -63.69
CA GLU A 111 -13.70 -13.59 -64.52
C GLU A 111 -13.94 -14.28 -65.88
N THR A 112 -15.15 -14.18 -66.42
CA THR A 112 -15.41 -14.28 -67.87
C THR A 112 -16.63 -13.45 -68.25
N GLU A 113 -16.35 -12.36 -68.99
CA GLU A 113 -17.28 -11.63 -69.84
C GLU A 113 -17.80 -12.51 -70.98
N SER A 114 -19.05 -12.29 -71.43
CA SER A 114 -19.45 -12.38 -72.85
C SER A 114 -20.83 -11.75 -73.07
N SER A 115 -20.87 -10.70 -73.89
CA SER A 115 -22.05 -10.18 -74.62
C SER A 115 -22.23 -10.99 -75.94
N PRO A 116 -22.97 -10.58 -77.02
CA PRO A 116 -24.10 -9.65 -77.25
C PRO A 116 -25.22 -10.22 -78.20
N SER A 117 -26.13 -9.34 -78.67
CA SER A 117 -27.07 -9.42 -79.83
C SER A 117 -28.38 -10.19 -79.64
N THR A 118 -29.57 -9.68 -79.99
CA THR A 118 -29.98 -8.99 -81.24
C THR A 118 -31.26 -8.15 -81.05
N ASP A 119 -31.31 -6.98 -81.68
CA ASP A 119 -32.51 -6.18 -82.10
C ASP A 119 -33.03 -6.75 -83.47
N PRO A 120 -34.18 -6.37 -84.10
CA PRO A 120 -35.28 -5.47 -83.73
C PRO A 120 -36.72 -6.02 -84.02
N GLU A 121 -37.71 -5.18 -83.72
CA GLU A 121 -38.93 -4.92 -84.52
C GLU A 121 -40.31 -5.02 -83.81
N ARG A 122 -40.93 -3.83 -83.73
CA ARG A 122 -42.24 -3.52 -84.33
C ARG A 122 -43.50 -4.09 -83.65
N GLY A 123 -44.06 -3.26 -82.77
CA GLY A 123 -45.42 -2.73 -82.93
C GLY A 123 -46.57 -3.55 -82.35
N ALA A 124 -47.23 -3.01 -81.32
CA ALA A 124 -48.69 -2.95 -81.22
C ALA A 124 -49.12 -2.12 -80.00
N GLN A 125 -49.92 -1.10 -80.26
CA GLN A 125 -50.73 -0.40 -79.26
C GLN A 125 -51.69 -1.37 -78.56
N ARG A 126 -51.82 -1.28 -77.23
CA ARG A 126 -53.12 -1.45 -76.56
C ARG A 126 -53.16 -0.73 -75.21
N ARG A 127 -54.36 -0.23 -74.95
CA ARG A 127 -54.83 0.64 -73.87
C ARG A 127 -54.77 0.01 -72.48
N ASP A 128 -54.88 0.91 -71.50
CA ASP A 128 -55.54 0.78 -70.19
C ASP A 128 -55.07 -0.35 -69.26
N GLU A 129 -54.54 0.05 -68.10
CA GLU A 129 -55.18 -0.21 -66.79
C GLU A 129 -54.26 0.21 -65.65
N GLY A 130 -54.78 1.05 -64.75
CA GLY A 130 -54.08 1.51 -63.56
C GLY A 130 -53.76 0.36 -62.61
N ARG A 131 -52.47 0.04 -62.46
CA ARG A 131 -51.95 -0.75 -61.36
C ARG A 131 -51.49 0.17 -60.25
N SER A 132 -52.36 0.33 -59.25
CA SER A 132 -52.02 0.77 -57.91
C SER A 132 -50.91 -0.14 -57.34
N ALA A 133 -49.67 0.31 -57.48
CA ALA A 133 -48.49 -0.31 -56.90
C ALA A 133 -48.58 -0.32 -55.35
N PRO A 134 -48.00 -1.34 -54.70
CA PRO A 134 -48.52 -1.89 -53.45
C PRO A 134 -48.13 -1.04 -52.25
N ARG A 135 -49.12 -0.49 -51.56
CA ARG A 135 -48.96 0.25 -50.29
C ARG A 135 -48.17 -0.57 -49.24
N ARG A 136 -48.24 -1.91 -49.30
CA ARG A 136 -47.47 -2.84 -48.44
C ARG A 136 -45.96 -2.77 -48.60
N ARG A 137 -45.43 -2.55 -49.82
CA ARG A 137 -43.97 -2.52 -50.05
C ARG A 137 -43.32 -1.27 -49.49
N ARG A 138 -44.06 -0.15 -49.46
CA ARG A 138 -43.61 1.11 -48.84
C ARG A 138 -43.59 1.02 -47.31
N ILE A 139 -44.54 0.28 -46.71
CA ILE A 139 -44.56 0.03 -45.26
C ILE A 139 -43.38 -0.84 -44.83
N LEU A 140 -43.06 -1.90 -45.58
CA LEU A 140 -41.91 -2.77 -45.28
C LEU A 140 -40.57 -2.03 -45.36
N LEU A 141 -40.38 -1.14 -46.34
CA LEU A 141 -39.17 -0.32 -46.45
C LEU A 141 -39.04 0.69 -45.29
N ALA A 142 -40.15 1.28 -44.83
CA ALA A 142 -40.14 2.18 -43.69
C ALA A 142 -39.78 1.45 -42.38
N VAL A 143 -40.30 0.24 -42.17
CA VAL A 143 -39.95 -0.60 -41.00
C VAL A 143 -38.47 -0.99 -41.02
N ALA A 144 -37.94 -1.39 -42.19
CA ALA A 144 -36.53 -1.74 -42.33
C ALA A 144 -35.60 -0.53 -42.05
N ALA A 145 -35.95 0.66 -42.52
CA ALA A 145 -35.20 1.88 -42.25
C ALA A 145 -35.22 2.26 -40.76
N ALA A 146 -36.39 2.15 -40.10
CA ALA A 146 -36.51 2.41 -38.67
C ALA A 146 -35.71 1.42 -37.81
N ALA A 147 -35.74 0.13 -38.15
CA ALA A 147 -34.94 -0.90 -37.49
C ALA A 147 -33.44 -0.65 -37.66
N SER A 148 -33.02 -0.23 -38.86
CA SER A 148 -31.62 0.12 -39.15
C SER A 148 -31.16 1.33 -38.33
N ALA A 149 -31.98 2.38 -38.25
CA ALA A 149 -31.68 3.56 -37.44
C ALA A 149 -31.59 3.22 -35.94
N LEU A 150 -32.44 2.31 -35.44
CA LEU A 150 -32.37 1.82 -34.06
C LEU A 150 -31.08 1.03 -33.81
N LEU A 151 -30.68 0.14 -34.73
CA LEU A 151 -29.43 -0.63 -34.60
C LEU A 151 -28.20 0.26 -34.66
N VAL A 152 -28.18 1.26 -35.54
CA VAL A 152 -27.08 2.24 -35.63
C VAL A 152 -27.07 3.14 -34.39
N GLY A 153 -28.23 3.57 -33.90
CA GLY A 153 -28.36 4.34 -32.67
C GLY A 153 -27.88 3.56 -31.43
N LEU A 154 -28.24 2.28 -31.33
CA LEU A 154 -27.76 1.39 -30.27
C LEU A 154 -26.25 1.12 -30.38
N GLY A 155 -25.75 0.85 -31.60
CA GLY A 155 -24.32 0.60 -31.82
C GLY A 155 -23.46 1.84 -31.57
N ALA A 156 -23.87 3.01 -32.08
CA ALA A 156 -23.16 4.26 -31.87
C ALA A 156 -23.28 4.76 -30.43
N GLY A 157 -24.46 4.61 -29.81
CA GLY A 157 -24.66 4.93 -28.39
C GLY A 157 -23.79 4.06 -27.49
N TRP A 158 -23.69 2.76 -27.77
CA TRP A 158 -22.83 1.86 -27.01
C TRP A 158 -21.33 2.15 -27.21
N LEU A 159 -20.90 2.50 -28.43
CA LEU A 159 -19.50 2.85 -28.69
C LEU A 159 -19.06 4.18 -28.07
N LEU A 160 -19.99 5.14 -27.94
CA LEU A 160 -19.71 6.47 -27.38
C LEU A 160 -19.88 6.53 -25.86
N PHE A 161 -20.84 5.78 -25.30
CA PHE A 161 -21.19 5.86 -23.87
C PHE A 161 -20.96 4.57 -23.08
N GLY A 162 -20.73 3.43 -23.75
CA GLY A 162 -20.51 2.13 -23.10
C GLY A 162 -19.05 1.82 -22.75
N ARG A 163 -18.13 2.77 -22.98
CA ARG A 163 -16.75 2.65 -22.52
C ARG A 163 -16.65 3.10 -21.07
N ASP A 164 -17.22 2.31 -20.16
CA ASP A 164 -16.75 2.32 -18.79
C ASP A 164 -15.25 2.02 -18.84
N THR A 165 -14.43 3.01 -18.47
CA THR A 165 -12.97 2.88 -18.46
C THR A 165 -12.48 1.99 -17.31
N GLY A 166 -13.39 1.38 -16.56
CA GLY A 166 -13.08 0.44 -15.50
C GLY A 166 -12.71 -0.95 -16.06
N PRO A 167 -12.02 -1.78 -15.27
CA PRO A 167 -11.77 -3.16 -15.64
C PRO A 167 -13.09 -3.95 -15.73
N ALA A 168 -13.10 -5.03 -16.50
CA ALA A 168 -14.28 -5.89 -16.64
C ALA A 168 -14.65 -6.52 -15.29
N MET A 169 -15.93 -6.43 -14.90
CA MET A 169 -16.42 -6.95 -13.61
C MET A 169 -17.04 -8.35 -13.75
N ASP A 170 -16.71 -9.24 -12.81
CA ASP A 170 -17.38 -10.52 -12.63
C ASP A 170 -18.77 -10.38 -11.93
N ALA A 171 -19.43 -11.51 -11.67
CA ALA A 171 -20.75 -11.51 -11.04
C ALA A 171 -20.73 -11.02 -9.57
N LYS A 172 -19.67 -11.33 -8.81
CA LYS A 172 -19.52 -10.90 -7.42
C LYS A 172 -19.25 -9.41 -7.34
N GLN A 173 -18.38 -8.91 -8.21
CA GLN A 173 -18.06 -7.49 -8.34
C GLN A 173 -19.29 -6.68 -8.74
N ARG A 174 -20.09 -7.17 -9.70
CA ARG A 174 -21.37 -6.52 -10.06
C ARG A 174 -22.37 -6.49 -8.92
N SER A 175 -22.44 -7.55 -8.12
CA SER A 175 -23.29 -7.59 -6.92
C SER A 175 -22.83 -6.54 -5.89
N ALA A 176 -21.53 -6.46 -5.62
CA ALA A 176 -20.96 -5.48 -4.68
C ALA A 176 -21.20 -4.04 -5.17
N TRP A 177 -20.97 -3.77 -6.46
CA TRP A 177 -21.27 -2.48 -7.07
C TRP A 177 -22.74 -2.08 -6.89
N THR A 178 -23.66 -3.02 -7.14
CA THR A 178 -25.11 -2.79 -6.99
C THR A 178 -25.47 -2.51 -5.53
N GLU A 179 -24.84 -3.19 -4.58
CA GLU A 179 -25.03 -2.96 -3.14
C GLU A 179 -24.53 -1.56 -2.73
N PHE A 180 -23.38 -1.12 -3.25
CA PHE A 180 -22.88 0.23 -3.00
C PHE A 180 -23.81 1.31 -3.56
N GLU A 181 -24.31 1.15 -4.78
CA GLU A 181 -25.30 2.07 -5.38
C GLU A 181 -26.60 2.08 -4.58
N ALA A 182 -27.12 0.90 -4.22
CA ALA A 182 -28.34 0.76 -3.44
C ALA A 182 -28.23 1.33 -2.02
N SER A 183 -27.01 1.46 -1.48
CA SER A 183 -26.78 2.02 -0.15
C SER A 183 -27.14 3.51 -0.04
N GLY A 184 -27.12 4.25 -1.16
CA GLY A 184 -27.36 5.70 -1.20
C GLY A 184 -26.33 6.53 -0.41
N LYS A 185 -25.21 5.93 0.01
CA LYS A 185 -24.16 6.61 0.79
C LYS A 185 -23.16 7.38 -0.06
N TYR A 186 -23.15 7.12 -1.37
CA TYR A 186 -22.18 7.68 -2.32
C TYR A 186 -22.92 8.51 -3.36
N ASP A 187 -22.20 9.45 -3.97
CA ASP A 187 -22.76 10.26 -5.05
C ASP A 187 -23.13 9.34 -6.22
N ALA A 188 -24.30 9.58 -6.83
CA ALA A 188 -24.84 8.72 -7.87
C ALA A 188 -23.87 8.59 -9.06
N GLY A 189 -23.52 7.35 -9.43
CA GLY A 189 -22.59 7.07 -10.53
C GLY A 189 -21.11 7.37 -10.23
N SER A 190 -20.75 7.70 -8.98
CA SER A 190 -19.35 7.92 -8.60
C SER A 190 -18.58 6.60 -8.34
N ILE A 191 -19.31 5.51 -8.10
CA ILE A 191 -18.73 4.23 -7.73
C ILE A 191 -18.09 3.58 -8.95
N ARG A 192 -16.77 3.37 -8.89
CA ARG A 192 -15.97 2.75 -9.94
C ARG A 192 -14.95 1.76 -9.38
N MET A 193 -14.75 0.67 -10.11
CA MET A 193 -13.72 -0.32 -9.76
C MET A 193 -12.34 0.19 -10.18
N LEU A 194 -11.39 0.16 -9.26
CA LEU A 194 -9.99 0.53 -9.54
C LEU A 194 -9.16 -0.65 -10.03
N GLY A 195 -9.48 -1.85 -9.53
CA GLY A 195 -8.74 -3.07 -9.84
C GLY A 195 -8.96 -4.14 -8.78
N GLU A 196 -8.36 -5.31 -9.02
CA GLU A 196 -8.37 -6.43 -8.10
C GLU A 196 -6.94 -6.96 -7.92
N GLN A 197 -6.54 -7.19 -6.68
CA GLN A 197 -5.28 -7.82 -6.35
C GLN A 197 -5.44 -8.67 -5.09
N TYR A 198 -4.78 -9.84 -5.06
CA TYR A 198 -4.89 -10.80 -3.94
C TYR A 198 -6.33 -11.29 -3.70
N GLY A 199 -7.20 -11.26 -4.72
CA GLY A 199 -8.62 -11.57 -4.55
C GLY A 199 -9.41 -10.48 -3.82
N ILE A 200 -8.82 -9.30 -3.57
CA ILE A 200 -9.49 -8.10 -3.07
C ILE A 200 -9.68 -7.10 -4.21
N THR A 201 -10.92 -6.77 -4.52
CA THR A 201 -11.35 -5.67 -5.38
C THR A 201 -11.38 -4.35 -4.62
N ALA A 202 -10.70 -3.35 -5.18
CA ALA A 202 -10.72 -1.98 -4.73
C ALA A 202 -11.72 -1.14 -5.53
N TRP A 203 -12.53 -0.37 -4.82
CA TRP A 203 -13.53 0.53 -5.37
C TRP A 203 -13.24 1.95 -4.92
N TYR A 204 -13.52 2.90 -5.78
CA TYR A 204 -13.52 4.32 -5.44
C TYR A 204 -14.92 4.87 -5.59
N ALA A 205 -15.28 5.80 -4.71
CA ALA A 205 -16.50 6.58 -4.83
C ALA A 205 -16.27 7.98 -4.26
N THR A 206 -17.23 8.87 -4.49
CA THR A 206 -17.28 10.17 -3.81
C THR A 206 -18.53 10.27 -2.95
N GLN A 207 -18.50 11.17 -1.97
CA GLN A 207 -19.63 11.56 -1.14
C GLN A 207 -19.75 13.08 -1.11
N GLU A 208 -20.94 13.55 -0.72
CA GLU A 208 -21.22 14.97 -0.48
C GLU A 208 -20.86 15.84 -1.70
N ASP A 209 -21.36 15.46 -2.88
CA ASP A 209 -21.12 16.17 -4.14
C ASP A 209 -19.62 16.29 -4.48
N GLY A 210 -18.84 15.24 -4.20
CA GLY A 210 -17.41 15.21 -4.45
C GLY A 210 -16.55 15.89 -3.39
N SER A 211 -17.12 16.33 -2.25
CA SER A 211 -16.34 16.92 -1.15
C SER A 211 -15.41 15.89 -0.49
N THR A 212 -15.79 14.62 -0.55
CA THR A 212 -15.12 13.50 0.11
C THR A 212 -14.89 12.37 -0.88
N GLU A 213 -13.68 11.81 -0.88
CA GLU A 213 -13.29 10.65 -1.67
C GLU A 213 -13.18 9.42 -0.78
N CYS A 214 -13.69 8.29 -1.24
CA CYS A 214 -13.70 7.04 -0.50
C CYS A 214 -13.02 5.92 -1.28
N LEU A 215 -12.22 5.12 -0.59
CA LEU A 215 -11.67 3.83 -1.03
C LEU A 215 -12.36 2.72 -0.25
N MET A 216 -12.90 1.74 -0.96
CA MET A 216 -13.54 0.56 -0.37
C MET A 216 -12.82 -0.71 -0.84
N LEU A 217 -12.59 -1.66 0.06
CA LEU A 217 -11.98 -2.96 -0.25
C LEU A 217 -12.98 -4.10 0.00
N THR A 218 -13.10 -5.01 -0.97
CA THR A 218 -13.99 -6.19 -0.96
C THR A 218 -13.28 -7.38 -1.61
N PRO A 219 -13.66 -8.66 -1.42
CA PRO A 219 -14.58 -9.13 -0.41
C PRO A 219 -13.91 -9.09 0.95
N SER A 220 -14.69 -8.76 1.96
CA SER A 220 -14.28 -8.93 3.34
C SER A 220 -15.52 -9.19 4.18
N LYS A 221 -15.36 -9.94 5.28
CA LYS A 221 -16.47 -10.18 6.22
C LYS A 221 -17.11 -8.85 6.69
N GLN A 222 -16.33 -7.77 6.68
CA GLN A 222 -16.77 -6.39 6.86
C GLN A 222 -16.09 -5.54 5.79
N VAL A 223 -16.85 -4.85 4.94
CA VAL A 223 -16.29 -3.94 3.93
C VAL A 223 -15.41 -2.92 4.63
N SER A 224 -14.14 -2.84 4.22
CA SER A 224 -13.23 -1.83 4.75
C SER A 224 -13.35 -0.56 3.92
N ILE A 225 -13.60 0.58 4.57
CA ILE A 225 -13.88 1.86 3.92
C ILE A 225 -12.99 2.92 4.58
N GLY A 226 -12.21 3.62 3.76
CA GLY A 226 -11.48 4.82 4.18
C GLY A 226 -11.97 5.99 3.33
N CYS A 227 -12.36 7.10 3.96
CA CYS A 227 -12.80 8.31 3.27
C CYS A 227 -11.98 9.51 3.74
N LEU A 228 -11.66 10.43 2.82
CA LEU A 228 -10.94 11.66 3.11
C LEU A 228 -11.54 12.84 2.32
N PRO A 229 -11.54 14.06 2.87
CA PRO A 229 -11.92 15.25 2.12
C PRO A 229 -11.04 15.47 0.88
N THR A 230 -11.65 15.80 -0.26
CA THR A 230 -10.98 16.09 -1.55
C THR A 230 -10.17 17.38 -1.48
N LYS A 231 -10.70 18.39 -0.80
CA LYS A 231 -10.00 19.64 -0.50
C LYS A 231 -9.34 19.49 0.86
N ARG A 232 -8.08 19.11 0.85
CA ARG A 232 -7.24 19.23 2.02
C ARG A 232 -6.77 20.67 2.06
N GLU A 233 -7.40 21.50 2.88
CA GLU A 233 -6.78 22.78 3.24
C GLU A 233 -5.36 22.46 3.72
N GLU A 234 -4.37 23.11 3.09
CA GLU A 234 -2.98 23.07 3.50
C GLU A 234 -2.88 23.63 4.92
N GLN A 235 -3.25 22.86 5.93
CA GLN A 235 -3.14 23.21 7.35
C GLN A 235 -1.68 23.16 7.81
N GLY A 236 -0.76 23.73 7.03
CA GLY A 236 0.67 23.77 7.31
C GLY A 236 1.38 22.42 7.37
N GLN A 237 0.67 21.30 7.15
CA GLN A 237 1.27 19.97 7.12
C GLN A 237 1.80 19.69 5.72
N ALA A 238 3.13 19.66 5.60
CA ALA A 238 3.84 19.36 4.35
C ALA A 238 3.59 17.94 3.80
N TYR A 239 2.81 17.11 4.50
CA TYR A 239 2.56 15.72 4.13
C TYR A 239 1.11 15.52 3.73
N SER A 240 0.89 15.26 2.43
CA SER A 240 -0.41 14.81 1.94
C SER A 240 -0.62 13.34 2.34
N VAL A 241 -1.52 13.08 3.29
CA VAL A 241 -1.92 11.70 3.60
C VAL A 241 -2.65 11.10 2.38
N PRO A 242 -2.21 9.96 1.81
CA PRO A 242 -2.93 9.35 0.71
C PRO A 242 -4.28 8.79 1.19
N LEU A 243 -5.27 8.75 0.31
CA LEU A 243 -6.52 8.03 0.59
C LEU A 243 -6.20 6.54 0.68
N SER A 244 -6.35 5.97 1.87
CA SER A 244 -6.01 4.57 2.13
C SER A 244 -7.01 3.90 3.05
N THR A 245 -7.09 2.58 2.96
CA THR A 245 -7.78 1.74 3.93
C THR A 245 -7.14 0.35 3.98
N GLN A 246 -7.43 -0.41 5.03
CA GLN A 246 -6.84 -1.72 5.25
C GLN A 246 -7.89 -2.77 5.56
N VAL A 247 -7.67 -3.99 5.11
CA VAL A 247 -8.58 -5.11 5.36
C VAL A 247 -7.80 -6.33 5.83
N ARG A 248 -8.32 -7.05 6.83
CA ARG A 248 -7.77 -8.36 7.19
C ARG A 248 -8.14 -9.37 6.11
N PHE A 249 -7.15 -10.10 5.63
CA PHE A 249 -7.27 -11.03 4.52
C PHE A 249 -7.06 -12.48 4.99
N GLY A 250 -7.94 -13.38 4.59
CA GLY A 250 -7.90 -14.78 5.02
C GLY A 250 -8.42 -15.01 6.45
N ASP A 251 -8.41 -16.28 6.87
CA ASP A 251 -8.72 -16.67 8.26
C ASP A 251 -7.46 -16.68 9.14
N ASP A 252 -6.28 -16.52 8.54
CA ASP A 252 -5.00 -16.47 9.24
C ASP A 252 -4.85 -15.14 9.97
N LYS A 253 -4.67 -15.21 11.29
CA LYS A 253 -4.44 -14.05 12.17
C LYS A 253 -3.10 -13.40 11.82
N GLY A 254 -3.10 -12.44 10.90
CA GLY A 254 -1.89 -11.65 10.62
C GLY A 254 -1.80 -11.07 9.21
N THR A 255 -2.53 -11.59 8.23
CA THR A 255 -2.47 -11.00 6.89
C THR A 255 -3.39 -9.78 6.79
N THR A 256 -2.82 -8.62 6.47
CA THR A 256 -3.55 -7.41 6.12
C THR A 256 -3.25 -7.01 4.68
N VAL A 257 -4.25 -6.46 3.99
CA VAL A 257 -4.07 -5.84 2.68
C VAL A 257 -4.39 -4.35 2.83
N ASN A 258 -3.39 -3.53 2.54
CA ASN A 258 -3.51 -2.07 2.52
C ASN A 258 -3.73 -1.62 1.08
N GLY A 259 -4.76 -0.80 0.85
CA GLY A 259 -5.01 -0.15 -0.43
C GLY A 259 -4.72 1.34 -0.33
N PHE A 260 -4.04 1.89 -1.33
CA PHE A 260 -3.75 3.32 -1.45
C PHE A 260 -4.24 3.82 -2.81
N VAL A 261 -5.02 4.90 -2.82
CA VAL A 261 -5.36 5.60 -4.05
C VAL A 261 -4.23 6.55 -4.40
N VAL A 262 -3.65 6.34 -5.58
CA VAL A 262 -2.68 7.25 -6.21
C VAL A 262 -3.28 7.78 -7.51
N ARG A 263 -2.81 8.92 -8.00
CA ARG A 263 -3.29 9.50 -9.27
C ARG A 263 -2.24 9.33 -10.35
N ASP A 264 -2.67 8.93 -11.55
CA ASP A 264 -1.80 8.91 -12.72
C ASP A 264 -1.46 10.34 -13.18
N VAL A 265 -0.62 10.46 -14.21
CA VAL A 265 -0.20 11.75 -14.78
C VAL A 265 -1.34 12.59 -15.36
N ARG A 266 -2.53 12.01 -15.54
CA ARG A 266 -3.76 12.69 -15.98
C ARG A 266 -4.70 12.99 -14.80
N GLY A 267 -4.27 12.76 -13.57
CA GLY A 267 -5.08 12.91 -12.38
C GLY A 267 -6.07 11.77 -12.16
N THR A 268 -6.00 10.70 -12.96
CA THR A 268 -6.92 9.55 -12.88
C THR A 268 -6.54 8.71 -11.67
N PRO A 269 -7.42 8.61 -10.66
CA PRO A 269 -7.20 7.74 -9.50
C PRO A 269 -7.10 6.25 -9.87
N THR A 270 -6.01 5.63 -9.47
CA THR A 270 -5.68 4.19 -9.53
C THR A 270 -5.35 3.68 -8.12
N VAL A 271 -5.30 2.36 -7.92
CA VAL A 271 -4.99 1.75 -6.63
C VAL A 271 -3.63 1.06 -6.66
N VAL A 272 -2.88 1.18 -5.55
CA VAL A 272 -1.75 0.30 -5.23
C VAL A 272 -2.16 -0.52 -4.01
N MET A 273 -2.06 -1.84 -4.10
CA MET A 273 -2.41 -2.75 -3.01
C MET A 273 -1.17 -3.48 -2.51
N GLN A 274 -0.94 -3.39 -1.20
CA GLN A 274 0.18 -4.04 -0.52
C GLN A 274 -0.38 -5.09 0.45
N LYS A 275 0.04 -6.34 0.26
CA LYS A 275 -0.23 -7.42 1.21
C LYS A 275 0.90 -7.43 2.24
N TRP A 276 0.54 -7.20 3.49
CA TRP A 276 1.41 -7.38 4.63
C TRP A 276 1.01 -8.66 5.30
N GLU A 277 1.87 -9.66 5.18
CA GLU A 277 1.83 -10.76 6.13
C GLU A 277 2.49 -10.20 7.38
N SER A 278 1.68 -9.75 8.34
CA SER A 278 2.14 -9.91 9.70
C SER A 278 2.25 -11.42 9.83
N GLN A 279 3.47 -11.95 9.65
CA GLN A 279 3.88 -12.96 10.60
C GLN A 279 3.46 -12.32 11.92
N ALA A 280 2.50 -12.92 12.61
CA ALA A 280 2.42 -12.63 14.02
C ALA A 280 3.84 -12.99 14.45
N SER A 281 4.72 -11.98 14.54
CA SER A 281 6.05 -12.16 15.09
C SER A 281 5.68 -12.87 16.37
N ASN A 282 6.10 -14.13 16.51
CA ASN A 282 5.93 -14.75 17.80
C ASN A 282 6.54 -13.72 18.73
N TRP A 283 5.73 -13.10 19.58
CA TRP A 283 6.16 -11.88 20.25
C TRP A 283 7.44 -12.18 21.04
N ALA A 284 7.61 -13.45 21.42
CA ALA A 284 8.80 -14.05 21.98
C ALA A 284 10.07 -13.92 21.10
N ASP A 285 9.96 -13.85 19.78
CA ASP A 285 11.09 -13.67 18.84
C ASP A 285 11.76 -12.30 18.98
N MET A 286 11.12 -11.33 19.65
CA MET A 286 11.77 -10.04 19.99
C MET A 286 12.75 -10.16 21.15
N PHE A 287 12.72 -11.29 21.86
CA PHE A 287 13.61 -11.62 22.97
C PHE A 287 14.53 -12.78 22.58
N SER A 288 15.67 -12.90 23.24
CA SER A 288 16.66 -13.93 22.92
C SER A 288 17.12 -14.68 24.16
N GLY A 289 17.46 -15.96 24.01
CA GLY A 289 17.96 -16.80 25.12
C GLY A 289 17.00 -16.79 26.32
N ASP A 290 17.57 -16.60 27.52
CA ASP A 290 16.85 -16.63 28.79
C ASP A 290 15.74 -15.57 28.86
N GLU A 291 15.90 -14.40 28.22
CA GLU A 291 14.88 -13.36 28.20
C GLU A 291 13.58 -13.84 27.55
N ARG A 292 13.70 -14.65 26.50
CA ARG A 292 12.54 -15.23 25.83
C ARG A 292 11.79 -16.17 26.75
N ASP A 293 12.52 -17.05 27.43
CA ASP A 293 11.94 -18.03 28.34
C ASP A 293 11.29 -17.32 29.56
N ILE A 294 11.89 -16.23 30.05
CA ILE A 294 11.30 -15.37 31.10
C ILE A 294 10.04 -14.65 30.60
N ALA A 295 10.05 -14.13 29.37
CA ALA A 295 8.88 -13.46 28.82
C ALA A 295 7.71 -14.42 28.64
N GLU A 296 7.97 -15.65 28.18
CA GLU A 296 6.97 -16.74 28.10
C GLU A 296 6.44 -17.08 29.48
N LEU A 297 7.30 -17.15 30.49
CA LEU A 297 6.90 -17.34 31.88
C LEU A 297 5.96 -16.22 32.36
N ILE A 298 6.26 -14.95 32.07
CA ILE A 298 5.39 -13.83 32.48
C ILE A 298 4.02 -13.94 31.80
N VAL A 299 3.98 -14.23 30.50
CA VAL A 299 2.72 -14.41 29.76
C VAL A 299 1.90 -15.56 30.33
N ASP A 300 2.54 -16.71 30.59
CA ASP A 300 1.87 -17.90 31.11
C ASP A 300 1.35 -17.72 32.53
N GLU A 301 2.11 -17.05 33.41
CA GLU A 301 1.72 -16.86 34.81
C GLU A 301 0.68 -15.75 35.00
N THR A 302 0.71 -14.70 34.17
CA THR A 302 -0.10 -13.49 34.40
C THR A 302 -1.22 -13.32 33.38
N GLY A 303 -1.16 -14.02 32.24
CA GLY A 303 -2.11 -13.90 31.15
C GLY A 303 -2.03 -12.59 30.36
N VAL A 304 -0.98 -11.79 30.56
CA VAL A 304 -0.75 -10.58 29.75
C VAL A 304 -0.41 -10.94 28.31
N PRO A 305 -0.89 -10.18 27.31
CA PRO A 305 -0.50 -10.45 25.93
C PRO A 305 0.96 -10.03 25.70
N GLY A 306 1.77 -10.96 25.18
CA GLY A 306 3.21 -10.77 25.05
C GLY A 306 3.65 -9.71 24.03
N ASP A 307 2.76 -9.26 23.16
CA ASP A 307 3.00 -8.11 22.27
C ASP A 307 3.13 -6.77 23.01
N PHE A 308 2.76 -6.72 24.30
CA PHE A 308 2.93 -5.55 25.16
C PHE A 308 4.11 -5.66 26.13
N LEU A 309 4.81 -6.79 26.18
CA LEU A 309 5.98 -6.99 27.03
C LEU A 309 7.19 -6.25 26.47
N GLN A 310 7.92 -5.54 27.32
CA GLN A 310 9.15 -4.84 26.98
C GLN A 310 10.14 -4.91 28.15
N ILE A 311 11.43 -5.02 27.86
CA ILE A 311 12.48 -4.86 28.88
C ILE A 311 12.81 -3.38 29.01
N VAL A 312 12.67 -2.82 30.21
CA VAL A 312 12.96 -1.40 30.50
C VAL A 312 14.30 -1.17 31.19
N GLY A 313 14.96 -2.24 31.64
CA GLY A 313 16.26 -2.21 32.29
C GLY A 313 16.57 -3.54 32.96
N TYR A 314 17.66 -3.56 33.74
CA TYR A 314 18.10 -4.73 34.51
C TYR A 314 18.52 -4.29 35.92
N ASP A 315 18.33 -5.17 36.91
CA ASP A 315 18.99 -5.11 38.21
C ASP A 315 19.99 -6.27 38.30
N GLY A 316 21.27 -5.99 38.04
CA GLY A 316 22.25 -7.04 37.81
C GLY A 316 21.88 -7.87 36.57
N ASP A 317 21.69 -9.17 36.76
CA ASP A 317 21.29 -10.11 35.70
C ASP A 317 19.76 -10.29 35.61
N THR A 318 18.97 -9.63 36.48
CA THR A 318 17.51 -9.76 36.49
C THR A 318 16.86 -8.69 35.60
N PRO A 319 16.20 -9.06 34.49
CA PRO A 319 15.48 -8.10 33.66
C PRO A 319 14.26 -7.52 34.37
N ILE A 320 14.06 -6.22 34.17
CA ILE A 320 12.89 -5.48 34.60
C ILE A 320 11.97 -5.31 33.40
N TRP A 321 10.80 -5.93 33.48
CA TRP A 321 9.81 -5.97 32.42
C TRP A 321 8.71 -4.94 32.66
N LEU A 322 8.15 -4.45 31.57
CA LEU A 322 7.04 -3.52 31.51
C LEU A 322 5.97 -4.08 30.58
N THR A 323 4.71 -3.98 30.99
CA THR A 323 3.56 -4.13 30.08
C THR A 323 2.68 -2.90 30.10
N GLN A 324 2.22 -2.49 28.92
CA GLN A 324 1.30 -1.35 28.74
C GLN A 324 0.10 -1.77 27.91
N ASN A 325 -0.93 -2.31 28.56
CA ASN A 325 -2.17 -2.68 27.88
C ASN A 325 -3.38 -2.04 28.57
N VAL A 326 -4.19 -2.83 29.29
CA VAL A 326 -5.34 -2.33 30.05
C VAL A 326 -4.87 -1.56 31.29
N GLU A 327 -3.78 -2.02 31.90
CA GLU A 327 -3.07 -1.37 32.98
C GLU A 327 -1.56 -1.43 32.73
N THR A 328 -0.80 -0.65 33.48
CA THR A 328 0.66 -0.66 33.42
C THR A 328 1.20 -1.54 34.53
N CYS A 329 2.01 -2.54 34.17
CA CYS A 329 2.65 -3.42 35.14
C CYS A 329 4.17 -3.41 35.00
N LEU A 330 4.86 -3.44 36.13
CA LEU A 330 6.29 -3.76 36.23
C LEU A 330 6.47 -5.16 36.80
N TYR A 331 7.42 -5.91 36.25
CA TYR A 331 7.85 -7.21 36.76
C TYR A 331 9.36 -7.23 36.93
N ALA A 332 9.85 -7.85 37.99
CA ALA A 332 11.20 -8.35 38.04
C ALA A 332 11.12 -9.88 38.03
N ALA A 333 11.63 -10.50 36.97
CA ALA A 333 11.49 -11.93 36.76
C ALA A 333 12.80 -12.51 36.24
N ASP A 334 13.07 -13.75 36.63
CA ASP A 334 14.15 -14.59 36.13
C ASP A 334 13.60 -15.97 35.74
N LEU A 335 14.47 -16.90 35.34
CA LEU A 335 14.07 -18.27 34.97
C LEU A 335 13.42 -19.05 36.13
N GLY A 336 13.54 -18.57 37.37
CA GLY A 336 12.91 -19.13 38.56
C GLY A 336 11.50 -18.61 38.83
N GLY A 337 11.07 -17.54 38.14
CA GLY A 337 9.71 -16.99 38.24
C GLY A 337 9.66 -15.48 38.40
N ILE A 338 8.45 -14.97 38.67
CA ILE A 338 8.21 -13.55 38.96
C ILE A 338 8.57 -13.27 40.43
N SER A 339 9.67 -12.56 40.66
CA SER A 339 10.15 -12.20 42.00
C SER A 339 9.37 -11.03 42.62
N GLN A 340 8.98 -10.06 41.78
CA GLN A 340 8.18 -8.89 42.17
C GLN A 340 7.26 -8.50 41.02
N GLN A 341 6.07 -8.01 41.37
CA GLN A 341 5.10 -7.48 40.42
C GLN A 341 4.37 -6.28 41.04
N SER A 342 4.12 -5.26 40.22
CA SER A 342 3.26 -4.13 40.59
C SER A 342 2.48 -3.67 39.37
N CYS A 343 1.17 -3.55 39.50
CA CYS A 343 0.27 -3.16 38.42
C CYS A 343 -0.61 -1.99 38.89
N SER A 344 -0.78 -0.99 38.04
CA SER A 344 -1.75 0.09 38.26
C SER A 344 -2.26 0.66 36.95
N ALA A 345 -3.52 1.12 36.96
CA ALA A 345 -4.09 1.94 35.90
C ALA A 345 -3.49 3.35 35.89
N ASP A 346 -2.92 3.81 37.03
CA ASP A 346 -2.16 5.05 37.16
C ASP A 346 -0.66 4.73 37.18
N THR A 347 0.03 5.14 36.11
CA THR A 347 1.48 4.96 35.91
C THR A 347 2.32 5.56 37.04
N THR A 348 1.78 6.52 37.81
CA THR A 348 2.50 7.16 38.92
C THR A 348 2.63 6.28 40.16
N GLU A 349 1.88 5.18 40.24
CA GLU A 349 1.86 4.27 41.40
C GLU A 349 2.64 2.97 41.19
N VAL A 350 3.18 2.74 39.98
CA VAL A 350 3.82 1.47 39.65
C VAL A 350 5.26 1.46 40.14
N THR A 351 5.49 0.76 41.25
CA THR A 351 6.81 0.59 41.87
C THR A 351 7.06 -0.86 42.27
N ILE A 352 8.29 -1.34 42.08
CA ILE A 352 8.79 -2.62 42.59
C ILE A 352 10.07 -2.38 43.40
N SER A 353 10.27 -3.17 44.46
CA SER A 353 11.47 -3.06 45.31
C SER A 353 12.28 -4.34 45.25
N LEU A 354 13.52 -4.22 44.81
CA LEU A 354 14.54 -5.26 44.83
C LEU A 354 15.53 -5.01 45.97
N PRO A 355 16.40 -5.97 46.34
CA PRO A 355 17.24 -5.85 47.54
C PRO A 355 18.08 -4.56 47.62
N ASN A 356 18.51 -4.03 46.47
CA ASN A 356 19.41 -2.87 46.41
C ASN A 356 18.75 -1.58 45.90
N ALA A 357 17.59 -1.68 45.28
CA ALA A 357 16.96 -0.55 44.60
C ALA A 357 15.44 -0.68 44.54
N THR A 358 14.78 0.48 44.51
CA THR A 358 13.36 0.59 44.14
C THR A 358 13.26 1.16 42.74
N TYR A 359 12.51 0.48 41.89
CA TYR A 359 12.23 0.87 40.52
C TYR A 359 10.80 1.38 40.45
N GLY A 360 10.62 2.58 39.89
CA GLY A 360 9.31 3.19 39.71
C GLY A 360 9.15 3.74 38.32
N LEU A 361 7.95 3.64 37.75
CA LEU A 361 7.62 4.35 36.53
C LEU A 361 7.27 5.80 36.86
N ARG A 362 7.78 6.71 36.04
CA ARG A 362 7.40 8.12 36.08
C ARG A 362 7.01 8.58 34.70
N ASP A 363 5.81 9.12 34.58
CA ASP A 363 5.39 9.77 33.34
C ASP A 363 6.15 11.06 33.10
N THR A 364 6.66 11.20 31.89
CA THR A 364 7.31 12.42 31.39
C THR A 364 6.61 12.87 30.11
N ASN A 365 6.91 14.08 29.65
CA ASN A 365 6.42 14.55 28.34
C ASN A 365 6.92 13.70 27.15
N MET A 366 7.89 12.83 27.39
CA MET A 366 8.47 11.89 26.42
C MET A 366 7.96 10.45 26.64
N GLY A 367 6.91 10.27 27.45
CA GLY A 367 6.39 8.96 27.86
C GLY A 367 6.93 8.47 29.22
N PRO A 368 6.51 7.27 29.65
CA PRO A 368 6.93 6.68 30.92
C PRO A 368 8.42 6.36 30.91
N ARG A 369 9.10 6.69 32.02
CA ARG A 369 10.52 6.43 32.24
C ARG A 369 10.70 5.64 33.53
N LEU A 370 11.54 4.61 33.48
CA LEU A 370 11.98 3.90 34.67
C LEU A 370 12.88 4.82 35.50
N THR A 371 12.57 4.96 36.78
CA THR A 371 13.36 5.69 37.76
C THR A 371 13.86 4.72 38.81
N THR A 372 15.15 4.81 39.14
CA THR A 372 15.80 3.91 40.10
C THR A 372 16.21 4.71 41.33
N THR A 373 15.80 4.25 42.51
CA THR A 373 16.22 4.81 43.80
C THR A 373 16.98 3.75 44.57
N PHE A 374 18.28 3.94 44.75
CA PHE A 374 19.14 3.02 45.51
C PHE A 374 18.98 3.23 47.02
N SER A 375 18.94 2.13 47.78
CA SER A 375 18.93 2.17 49.24
C SER A 375 20.32 2.53 49.77
N HIS A 376 20.40 3.39 50.79
CA HIS A 376 21.67 3.91 51.31
C HIS A 376 22.62 2.82 51.84
N ASP A 377 22.08 1.71 52.37
CA ASP A 377 22.89 0.59 52.88
C ASP A 377 23.67 -0.15 51.78
N SER A 378 23.21 -0.07 50.52
CA SER A 378 23.85 -0.70 49.36
C SER A 378 25.11 0.03 48.90
N LEU A 379 25.21 1.34 49.15
CA LEU A 379 26.34 2.17 48.70
C LEU A 379 27.59 1.94 49.55
N VAL A 380 27.43 1.52 50.80
CA VAL A 380 28.54 1.39 51.76
C VAL A 380 29.32 0.09 51.58
N THR A 381 28.71 -0.96 51.02
CA THR A 381 29.35 -2.28 50.85
C THR A 381 30.23 -2.37 49.60
N GLY A 382 30.02 -1.52 48.59
CA GLY A 382 30.82 -1.52 47.36
C GLY A 382 32.23 -0.95 47.53
N GLU A 383 32.42 -0.01 48.46
CA GLU A 383 33.72 0.63 48.68
C GLU A 383 34.70 -0.20 49.53
N GLN A 384 34.21 -1.19 50.28
CA GLN A 384 35.06 -2.07 51.10
C GLN A 384 35.53 -3.36 50.39
N ALA A 385 35.04 -3.66 49.19
CA ALA A 385 35.46 -4.85 48.44
C ALA A 385 36.62 -4.58 47.45
N ALA A 386 37.14 -3.34 47.40
CA ALA A 386 38.20 -2.91 46.50
C ALA A 386 39.55 -2.61 47.20
N GLU A 387 39.75 -3.11 48.43
CA GLU A 387 41.02 -2.98 49.18
C GLU A 387 41.73 -4.32 49.39
#